data_AF-A0A523YZT8-F1
#
_entry.id   AF-A0A523YZT8-F1
#
_cell.length_a   1.000
_cell.length_b   1.000
_cell.length_c   1.000
_cell.angle_alpha   90.00
_cell.angle_beta   90.00
_cell.angle_gamma   90.00
#
_symmetry.space_group_name_H-M   'P 1'
#
loop_
_entity.id
_entity.type
_entity.pdbx_description
1 polymer ?
#
loop_
_entity_poly.entity_id
_entity_poly.type
_entity_poly.pdbx_seq_one_letter_code
_entity_poly.pdbx_strand_id
1 'polypeptide(L)'
;MPRLPIVARCFVLLLLTAPINAVEKKEARLVRIGDLPSQEIRIRPGLAAADTCIVRHDSGVVWKIDGWVIGNELYKEYLDPAASCVNPYPFTVTEIVMAMYFFGMPLLYVSVDVEEVDNSVPGCPFPGDLLAISSEWEVQIPGTGLYEIWVPLDTPYVVNGPFFAGFYIGNTLDPADSPAVITDDIPIQCTSYNIWDSTTGYVDLNNNSIWNFPGRLVLYAAGITGGNSSQPEPALSLIAPENNDTLFGSTDLWAWDTSGSEIIDYVSFEYSSGGSYVEIGRDYDGLKALRDGVNNSGTGDGFSLSWNFSSLPEGTYTLRATAYDTLGRSSSNSITVYLEPTPPVPTITLPNNGSGFCSPLELLMTSSDEDLSFIEIYRHDAQTNYSAGLVTLDQSTLGDTNGNPGDGNHAANGEYGDYYCGPVAAAIAVKLWFDRGYEQLMKEGLDVMSIDTVAERLAEKFATRENFGTYDENLLAGLKEYSATHGNEITFDYRRNPDYFLLRGWIEEEERAVIIGLGGTPGVWLAVDGFSEWEQPDGSYLVRLSDPLTGTLMDVAMR
;
A
#
# COMPACT_ATOMS: atom_id res chain seq x y z
N MET A 1 24.24 0.90 29.17
CA MET A 1 23.19 0.36 28.28
C MET A 1 21.92 0.18 29.09
N PRO A 2 20.94 1.09 28.98
CA PRO A 2 19.58 0.79 29.42
C PRO A 2 18.95 -0.15 28.38
N ARG A 3 18.32 -1.21 28.87
CA ARG A 3 17.63 -2.22 28.07
C ARG A 3 16.46 -1.55 27.33
N LEU A 4 16.41 -1.69 26.00
CA LEU A 4 15.17 -1.44 25.27
C LEU A 4 14.07 -2.37 25.82
N PRO A 5 12.86 -1.88 26.04
CA PRO A 5 11.74 -2.74 26.35
C PRO A 5 11.44 -3.58 25.11
N ILE A 6 11.51 -4.90 25.27
CA ILE A 6 10.84 -5.84 24.37
C ILE A 6 9.35 -5.50 24.52
N VAL A 7 8.77 -4.83 23.53
CA VAL A 7 7.32 -4.83 23.36
C VAL A 7 6.99 -6.25 22.96
N ALA A 8 6.76 -7.10 23.97
CA ALA A 8 6.01 -8.31 23.79
C ALA A 8 4.64 -7.87 23.26
N ARG A 9 4.46 -7.95 21.94
CA ARG A 9 3.12 -7.94 21.35
C ARG A 9 2.44 -9.18 21.89
N CYS A 10 1.78 -8.99 23.03
CA CYS A 10 0.90 -9.97 23.61
C CYS A 10 -0.27 -10.06 22.64
N PHE A 11 -0.18 -10.99 21.69
CA PHE A 11 -1.34 -11.45 20.95
C PHE A 11 -2.24 -12.11 21.98
N VAL A 12 -3.19 -11.36 22.54
CA VAL A 12 -4.29 -11.96 23.27
C VAL A 12 -5.16 -12.60 22.20
N LEU A 13 -4.81 -13.84 21.85
CA LEU A 13 -5.72 -14.73 21.18
C LEU A 13 -6.82 -15.02 22.21
N LEU A 14 -7.95 -14.32 22.09
CA LEU A 14 -9.19 -14.74 22.72
C LEU A 14 -9.58 -16.05 22.03
N LEU A 15 -9.05 -17.16 22.53
CA LEU A 15 -9.50 -18.51 22.21
C LEU A 15 -10.92 -18.64 22.77
N LEU A 16 -11.91 -18.21 21.98
CA LEU A 16 -13.30 -18.60 22.15
C LEU A 16 -13.42 -20.09 21.81
N THR A 17 -13.05 -20.94 22.76
CA THR A 17 -13.39 -22.36 22.72
C THR A 17 -14.77 -22.54 23.33
N ALA A 18 -15.79 -22.40 22.51
CA ALA A 18 -17.07 -23.04 22.78
C ALA A 18 -17.33 -24.03 21.62
N PRO A 19 -17.47 -25.34 21.88
CA PRO A 19 -17.96 -26.26 20.88
C PRO A 19 -19.47 -26.01 20.75
N ILE A 20 -19.85 -25.04 19.93
CA ILE A 20 -21.26 -24.81 19.61
C ILE A 20 -21.52 -25.62 18.35
N ASN A 21 -22.34 -26.67 18.48
CA ASN A 21 -22.93 -27.30 17.30
C ASN A 21 -23.59 -26.17 16.49
N ALA A 22 -23.19 -25.98 15.23
CA ALA A 22 -23.81 -25.03 14.32
C ALA A 22 -25.31 -25.34 14.26
N VAL A 23 -26.12 -24.57 15.01
CA VAL A 23 -27.56 -24.57 14.82
C VAL A 23 -27.76 -23.88 13.48
N GLU A 24 -28.27 -24.63 12.50
CA GLU A 24 -28.50 -24.09 11.17
C GLU A 24 -29.49 -22.91 11.26
N LYS A 25 -29.06 -21.67 10.92
CA LYS A 25 -29.95 -20.49 10.81
C LYS A 25 -30.94 -20.58 9.62
N LYS A 26 -31.32 -21.79 9.22
CA LYS A 26 -32.25 -22.08 8.11
C LYS A 26 -33.71 -21.70 8.41
N GLU A 27 -33.98 -21.11 9.57
CA GLU A 27 -35.31 -20.68 9.98
C GLU A 27 -35.48 -19.15 10.01
N ALA A 28 -34.53 -18.38 9.45
CA ALA A 28 -34.67 -16.93 9.44
C ALA A 28 -35.92 -16.50 8.66
N ARG A 29 -36.72 -15.60 9.22
CA ARG A 29 -37.98 -15.14 8.63
C ARG A 29 -38.02 -13.63 8.57
N LEU A 30 -38.15 -13.10 7.35
CA LEU A 30 -38.37 -11.69 7.10
C LEU A 30 -39.81 -11.33 7.48
N VAL A 31 -39.98 -10.54 8.54
CA VAL A 31 -41.29 -10.06 8.97
C VAL A 31 -41.32 -8.56 8.89
N ARG A 32 -42.14 -8.02 7.99
CA ARG A 32 -42.34 -6.58 7.90
C ARG A 32 -43.03 -6.08 9.16
N ILE A 33 -42.45 -5.07 9.78
CA ILE A 33 -43.00 -4.38 10.93
C ILE A 33 -43.52 -3.02 10.47
N GLY A 34 -44.71 -2.65 10.95
CA GLY A 34 -45.28 -1.32 10.70
C GLY A 34 -44.67 -0.29 11.66
N ASP A 35 -45.42 0.77 11.95
CA ASP A 35 -45.04 1.80 12.92
C ASP A 35 -45.09 1.27 14.37
N LEU A 36 -44.16 0.36 14.71
CA LEU A 36 -43.96 -0.11 16.06
C LEU A 36 -43.09 0.92 16.80
N PRO A 37 -43.57 1.50 17.92
CA PRO A 37 -42.77 2.43 18.70
C PRO A 37 -41.57 1.69 19.32
N SER A 38 -40.38 2.24 19.16
CA SER A 38 -39.18 1.80 19.87
C SER A 38 -39.12 2.38 21.28
N GLN A 39 -38.45 1.67 22.18
CA GLN A 39 -38.11 2.14 23.52
C GLN A 39 -36.59 2.15 23.69
N GLU A 40 -36.03 3.23 24.23
CA GLU A 40 -34.59 3.28 24.50
C GLU A 40 -34.26 2.52 25.79
N ILE A 41 -33.22 1.68 25.72
CA ILE A 41 -32.52 1.14 26.89
C ILE A 41 -31.11 1.70 26.87
N ARG A 42 -30.82 2.64 27.77
CA ARG A 42 -29.48 3.19 27.95
C ARG A 42 -28.81 2.57 29.16
N ILE A 43 -27.66 1.94 28.96
CA ILE A 43 -26.91 1.26 30.02
C ILE A 43 -26.32 2.28 31.02
N ARG A 44 -26.03 3.49 30.55
CA ARG A 44 -25.64 4.64 31.36
C ARG A 44 -26.41 5.89 30.94
N PRO A 45 -26.52 6.91 31.80
CA PRO A 45 -27.04 8.21 31.39
C PRO A 45 -26.21 8.74 30.21
N GLY A 46 -26.87 9.01 29.10
CA GLY A 46 -26.23 9.61 27.92
C GLY A 46 -25.79 11.05 28.17
N LEU A 47 -25.03 11.59 27.21
CA LEU A 47 -24.70 13.01 27.19
C LEU A 47 -25.94 13.87 26.97
N ALA A 48 -25.83 15.17 27.23
CA ALA A 48 -26.92 16.09 26.94
C ALA A 48 -27.24 16.06 25.44
N ALA A 49 -28.53 15.91 25.10
CA ALA A 49 -28.99 15.81 23.70
C ALA A 49 -28.59 17.01 22.82
N ALA A 50 -28.25 18.17 23.42
CA ALA A 50 -27.79 19.35 22.70
C ALA A 50 -26.37 19.24 22.15
N ASP A 51 -25.55 18.35 22.71
CA ASP A 51 -24.12 18.18 22.35
C ASP A 51 -23.86 16.86 21.61
N THR A 52 -24.90 16.05 21.37
CA THR A 52 -24.79 14.71 20.78
C THR A 52 -25.27 14.72 19.34
N CYS A 53 -24.44 14.23 18.42
CA CYS A 53 -24.85 13.91 17.07
C CYS A 53 -24.99 12.40 16.86
N ILE A 54 -26.00 12.01 16.07
CA ILE A 54 -26.33 10.62 15.76
C ILE A 54 -25.89 10.33 14.32
N VAL A 55 -25.01 9.35 14.16
CA VAL A 55 -24.51 8.86 12.87
C VAL A 55 -25.32 7.63 12.49
N ARG A 56 -26.36 7.82 11.68
CA ARG A 56 -27.38 6.81 11.38
C ARG A 56 -27.72 6.83 9.89
N HIS A 57 -27.52 5.69 9.23
CA HIS A 57 -27.68 5.58 7.77
C HIS A 57 -28.99 4.93 7.35
N ASP A 58 -29.60 4.09 8.20
CA ASP A 58 -30.84 3.38 7.88
C ASP A 58 -32.01 4.35 7.58
N SER A 59 -32.95 3.92 6.73
CA SER A 59 -34.18 4.69 6.43
C SER A 59 -35.29 4.46 7.45
N GLY A 60 -35.01 3.74 8.54
CA GLY A 60 -35.94 3.44 9.61
C GLY A 60 -36.11 1.94 9.88
N VAL A 61 -37.03 1.66 10.81
CA VAL A 61 -37.29 0.31 11.33
C VAL A 61 -38.40 -0.36 10.49
N VAL A 62 -38.02 -1.20 9.52
CA VAL A 62 -38.99 -1.75 8.52
C VAL A 62 -39.16 -3.26 8.59
N TRP A 63 -38.08 -4.01 8.81
CA TRP A 63 -38.11 -5.48 8.85
C TRP A 63 -37.49 -5.99 10.13
N LYS A 64 -38.08 -7.02 10.72
CA LYS A 64 -37.42 -7.85 11.73
C LYS A 64 -37.05 -9.21 11.14
N ILE A 65 -35.87 -9.70 11.48
CA ILE A 65 -35.33 -10.97 11.01
C ILE A 65 -35.43 -12.01 12.13
N ASP A 66 -36.56 -12.71 12.18
CA ASP A 66 -36.84 -13.69 13.25
C ASP A 66 -36.02 -14.95 13.06
N GLY A 67 -35.57 -15.58 14.16
CA GLY A 67 -34.87 -16.88 14.10
C GLY A 67 -33.44 -16.79 13.54
N TRP A 68 -32.90 -15.57 13.43
CA TRP A 68 -31.51 -15.34 13.01
C TRP A 68 -30.55 -15.25 14.20
N VAL A 69 -30.92 -14.58 15.30
CA VAL A 69 -30.00 -14.32 16.41
C VAL A 69 -29.93 -15.52 17.35
N ILE A 70 -28.77 -16.17 17.44
CA ILE A 70 -28.57 -17.32 18.35
C ILE A 70 -27.60 -17.01 19.50
N GLY A 71 -26.91 -15.86 19.45
CA GLY A 71 -25.94 -15.43 20.46
C GLY A 71 -24.51 -15.93 20.22
N ASN A 72 -23.52 -15.31 20.88
CA ASN A 72 -22.09 -15.34 20.50
C ASN A 72 -21.86 -14.81 19.07
N GLU A 73 -22.42 -13.66 18.74
CA GLU A 73 -22.41 -13.10 17.38
C GLU A 73 -22.01 -11.64 17.40
N LEU A 74 -21.27 -11.21 16.37
CA LEU A 74 -20.89 -9.81 16.17
C LEU A 74 -21.56 -9.27 14.90
N TYR A 75 -22.21 -8.13 15.04
CA TYR A 75 -22.81 -7.37 13.95
C TYR A 75 -21.99 -6.10 13.71
N LYS A 76 -21.79 -5.73 12.45
CA LYS A 76 -21.06 -4.51 12.07
C LYS A 76 -21.88 -3.67 11.11
N GLU A 77 -21.79 -2.36 11.25
CA GLU A 77 -22.34 -1.39 10.29
C GLU A 77 -21.28 -0.35 9.92
N TYR A 78 -21.14 -0.08 8.62
CA TYR A 78 -20.34 1.03 8.11
C TYR A 78 -21.03 2.35 8.44
N LEU A 79 -20.33 3.24 9.14
CA LEU A 79 -20.83 4.54 9.54
C LEU A 79 -19.92 5.66 9.07
N ASP A 80 -20.54 6.76 8.64
CA ASP A 80 -19.87 7.95 8.13
C ASP A 80 -20.47 9.18 8.81
N PRO A 81 -19.78 9.76 9.81
CA PRO A 81 -20.25 10.97 10.46
C PRO A 81 -20.59 12.10 9.49
N ALA A 82 -19.87 12.26 8.38
CA ALA A 82 -20.11 13.35 7.41
C ALA A 82 -21.45 13.24 6.69
N ALA A 83 -22.03 12.05 6.63
CA ALA A 83 -23.34 11.83 6.01
C ALA A 83 -24.53 12.14 6.94
N SER A 84 -24.33 12.17 8.26
CA SER A 84 -25.40 12.41 9.24
C SER A 84 -25.27 13.70 10.03
N CYS A 85 -24.04 14.16 10.26
CA CYS A 85 -23.70 15.21 11.20
C CYS A 85 -23.07 16.41 10.48
N VAL A 86 -23.41 17.63 10.92
CA VAL A 86 -22.79 18.86 10.40
C VAL A 86 -21.40 18.98 10.98
N ASN A 87 -20.38 19.12 10.12
CA ASN A 87 -18.98 19.37 10.53
C ASN A 87 -18.50 18.40 11.63
N PRO A 88 -18.58 17.08 11.38
CA PRO A 88 -18.53 16.11 12.47
C PRO A 88 -17.14 15.85 13.03
N TYR A 89 -16.10 16.05 12.23
CA TYR A 89 -14.75 15.67 12.59
C TYR A 89 -14.03 16.75 13.39
N PRO A 90 -13.10 16.39 14.29
CA PRO A 90 -12.93 15.07 14.90
C PRO A 90 -14.21 14.57 15.60
N PHE A 91 -14.71 13.38 15.25
CA PHE A 91 -15.95 12.86 15.81
C PHE A 91 -15.62 11.94 16.99
N THR A 92 -16.05 12.31 18.19
CA THR A 92 -15.84 11.46 19.37
C THR A 92 -17.00 10.49 19.50
N VAL A 93 -16.81 9.24 19.09
CA VAL A 93 -17.77 8.15 19.29
C VAL A 93 -17.88 7.86 20.78
N THR A 94 -19.11 7.90 21.31
CA THR A 94 -19.37 7.66 22.73
C THR A 94 -20.20 6.42 22.98
N GLU A 95 -21.20 6.18 22.12
CA GLU A 95 -22.16 5.09 22.28
C GLU A 95 -22.45 4.46 20.91
N ILE A 96 -22.68 3.15 20.91
CA ILE A 96 -23.19 2.41 19.75
C ILE A 96 -24.57 1.85 20.11
N VAL A 97 -25.46 1.87 19.13
CA VAL A 97 -26.88 1.60 19.32
C VAL A 97 -27.34 0.59 18.28
N MET A 98 -27.97 -0.48 18.75
CA MET A 98 -28.61 -1.47 17.88
C MET A 98 -30.09 -1.57 18.20
N ALA A 99 -30.94 -1.52 17.17
CA ALA A 99 -32.37 -1.80 17.33
C ALA A 99 -32.62 -3.31 17.24
N MET A 100 -33.34 -3.85 18.22
CA MET A 100 -33.66 -5.28 18.30
C MET A 100 -35.10 -5.48 18.78
N TYR A 101 -35.78 -6.51 18.26
CA TYR A 101 -37.10 -6.93 18.73
C TYR A 101 -37.00 -8.17 19.61
N PHE A 102 -37.69 -8.14 20.75
CA PHE A 102 -37.67 -9.21 21.75
C PHE A 102 -39.04 -9.85 21.93
N PHE A 103 -39.05 -11.15 22.21
CA PHE A 103 -40.27 -11.93 22.43
C PHE A 103 -40.61 -12.14 23.92
N GLY A 104 -39.73 -11.70 24.83
CA GLY A 104 -39.90 -11.88 26.28
C GLY A 104 -39.01 -10.94 27.08
N MET A 105 -38.55 -11.37 28.27
CA MET A 105 -37.69 -10.59 29.16
C MET A 105 -36.28 -11.22 29.28
N PRO A 106 -35.53 -11.44 28.18
CA PRO A 106 -34.21 -12.04 28.28
C PRO A 106 -33.21 -11.11 28.97
N LEU A 107 -32.19 -11.74 29.57
CA LEU A 107 -30.97 -11.07 29.99
C LEU A 107 -29.96 -11.14 28.83
N LEU A 108 -29.35 -10.01 28.48
CA LEU A 108 -28.34 -9.93 27.44
C LEU A 108 -26.98 -9.56 28.03
N TYR A 109 -25.93 -10.13 27.46
CA TYR A 109 -24.55 -9.71 27.64
C TYR A 109 -24.09 -9.09 26.32
N VAL A 110 -23.76 -7.81 26.32
CA VAL A 110 -23.42 -7.06 25.09
C VAL A 110 -22.16 -6.24 25.25
N SER A 111 -21.39 -6.12 24.18
CA SER A 111 -20.28 -5.16 24.09
C SER A 111 -20.29 -4.51 22.71
N VAL A 112 -19.65 -3.36 22.59
CA VAL A 112 -19.56 -2.62 21.33
C VAL A 112 -18.13 -2.24 21.03
N ASP A 113 -17.84 -2.04 19.75
CA ASP A 113 -16.50 -1.73 19.28
C ASP A 113 -16.51 -0.75 18.11
N VAL A 114 -15.36 -0.14 17.86
CA VAL A 114 -15.09 0.73 16.72
C VAL A 114 -13.88 0.16 15.99
N GLU A 115 -13.99 0.01 14.68
CA GLU A 115 -12.94 -0.53 13.80
C GLU A 115 -12.66 0.43 12.64
N GLU A 116 -11.43 0.39 12.12
CA GLU A 116 -11.05 1.06 10.89
C GLU A 116 -11.82 0.52 9.69
N VAL A 117 -11.80 1.28 8.59
CA VAL A 117 -12.32 0.83 7.30
C VAL A 117 -11.15 0.31 6.46
N ASP A 118 -11.14 -0.99 6.21
CA ASP A 118 -10.28 -1.60 5.20
C ASP A 118 -10.90 -1.41 3.80
N ASN A 119 -10.18 -0.69 2.94
CA ASN A 119 -10.55 -0.44 1.55
C ASN A 119 -9.71 -1.25 0.54
N SER A 120 -9.07 -2.34 1.00
CA SER A 120 -8.29 -3.25 0.15
C SER A 120 -9.10 -3.82 -1.03
N VAL A 121 -10.43 -3.86 -0.92
CA VAL A 121 -11.36 -4.18 -2.01
C VAL A 121 -12.02 -2.89 -2.53
N PRO A 122 -11.73 -2.47 -3.78
CA PRO A 122 -12.30 -1.25 -4.34
C PRO A 122 -13.83 -1.25 -4.35
N GLY A 123 -14.44 -0.24 -3.73
CA GLY A 123 -15.90 -0.04 -3.72
C GLY A 123 -16.67 -0.92 -2.73
N CYS A 124 -15.99 -1.71 -1.89
CA CYS A 124 -16.62 -2.56 -0.88
C CYS A 124 -15.82 -2.43 0.43
N PRO A 125 -16.20 -1.50 1.34
CA PRO A 125 -15.49 -1.32 2.59
C PRO A 125 -15.67 -2.54 3.51
N PHE A 126 -14.59 -2.97 4.17
CA PHE A 126 -14.58 -4.06 5.14
C PHE A 126 -14.17 -3.57 6.54
N PRO A 127 -14.62 -4.23 7.61
CA PRO A 127 -14.13 -3.93 8.95
C PRO A 127 -12.64 -4.29 9.07
N GLY A 128 -11.82 -3.32 9.47
CA GLY A 128 -10.37 -3.39 9.58
C GLY A 128 -9.87 -3.57 11.01
N ASP A 129 -8.84 -2.82 11.40
CA ASP A 129 -8.22 -2.94 12.72
C ASP A 129 -9.10 -2.38 13.85
N LEU A 130 -9.09 -3.04 15.00
CA LEU A 130 -9.83 -2.63 16.21
C LEU A 130 -9.25 -1.35 16.81
N LEU A 131 -10.08 -0.30 16.90
CA LEU A 131 -9.71 1.02 17.43
C LEU A 131 -10.13 1.20 18.89
N ALA A 132 -11.37 0.81 19.22
CA ALA A 132 -11.92 0.92 20.57
C ALA A 132 -12.92 -0.19 20.85
N ILE A 133 -13.10 -0.52 22.13
CA ILE A 133 -14.05 -1.55 22.57
C ILE A 133 -14.60 -1.20 23.95
N SER A 134 -15.82 -1.63 24.24
CA SER A 134 -16.40 -1.58 25.58
C SER A 134 -16.13 -2.87 26.36
N SER A 135 -16.20 -2.78 27.68
CA SER A 135 -16.44 -3.92 28.54
C SER A 135 -17.78 -4.57 28.19
N GLU A 136 -17.96 -5.83 28.59
CA GLU A 136 -19.25 -6.51 28.46
C GLU A 136 -20.25 -5.98 29.50
N TRP A 137 -21.46 -5.69 29.04
CA TRP A 137 -22.54 -5.12 29.83
C TRP A 137 -23.71 -6.08 29.95
N GLU A 138 -24.25 -6.18 31.16
CA GLU A 138 -25.48 -6.92 31.44
C GLU A 138 -26.71 -6.02 31.25
N VAL A 139 -27.64 -6.43 30.38
CA VAL A 139 -28.84 -5.66 30.03
C VAL A 139 -30.09 -6.53 30.20
N GLN A 140 -30.97 -6.12 31.12
CA GLN A 140 -32.26 -6.79 31.33
C GLN A 140 -33.33 -6.17 30.42
N ILE A 141 -33.88 -6.96 29.50
CA ILE A 141 -34.97 -6.50 28.63
C ILE A 141 -36.30 -6.50 29.41
N PRO A 142 -37.09 -5.39 29.38
CA PRO A 142 -38.31 -5.26 30.18
C PRO A 142 -39.49 -6.12 29.75
N GLY A 143 -39.52 -6.59 28.49
CA GLY A 143 -40.63 -7.36 27.95
C GLY A 143 -40.59 -7.47 26.44
N THR A 144 -41.64 -8.06 25.87
CA THR A 144 -41.81 -8.15 24.42
C THR A 144 -41.93 -6.76 23.80
N GLY A 145 -41.12 -6.45 22.78
CA GLY A 145 -41.15 -5.15 22.14
C GLY A 145 -39.91 -4.84 21.30
N LEU A 146 -39.94 -3.68 20.65
CA LEU A 146 -38.81 -3.10 19.92
C LEU A 146 -38.03 -2.19 20.86
N TYR A 147 -36.73 -2.42 20.99
CA TYR A 147 -35.84 -1.64 21.84
C TYR A 147 -34.61 -1.18 21.06
N GLU A 148 -34.19 0.07 21.29
CA GLU A 148 -32.90 0.60 20.86
C GLU A 148 -31.95 0.51 22.06
N ILE A 149 -30.94 -0.35 21.96
CA ILE A 149 -30.02 -0.64 23.06
C ILE A 149 -28.77 0.20 22.89
N TRP A 150 -28.58 1.18 23.78
CA TRP A 150 -27.46 2.10 23.77
C TRP A 150 -26.36 1.61 24.71
N VAL A 151 -25.21 1.26 24.12
CA VAL A 151 -24.05 0.72 24.83
C VAL A 151 -22.91 1.74 24.74
N PRO A 152 -22.35 2.21 25.86
CA PRO A 152 -21.23 3.13 25.84
C PRO A 152 -19.92 2.39 25.60
N LEU A 153 -18.98 3.04 24.91
CA LEU A 153 -17.57 2.64 24.91
C LEU A 153 -16.97 2.84 26.32
N ASP A 154 -15.96 2.04 26.67
CA ASP A 154 -15.25 2.20 27.95
C ASP A 154 -14.52 3.54 28.02
N THR A 155 -13.94 3.93 26.89
CA THR A 155 -13.33 5.23 26.66
C THR A 155 -13.84 5.74 25.32
N PRO A 156 -14.44 6.94 25.25
CA PRO A 156 -14.83 7.54 23.97
C PRO A 156 -13.64 7.61 23.02
N TYR A 157 -13.88 7.36 21.74
CA TYR A 157 -12.83 7.27 20.74
C TYR A 157 -13.04 8.31 19.64
N VAL A 158 -11.95 8.97 19.24
CA VAL A 158 -12.00 10.02 18.22
C VAL A 158 -11.71 9.41 16.84
N VAL A 159 -12.62 9.59 15.90
CA VAL A 159 -12.45 9.23 14.50
C VAL A 159 -12.41 10.48 13.62
N ASN A 160 -11.58 10.46 12.59
CA ASN A 160 -11.44 11.54 11.60
C ASN A 160 -11.90 11.10 10.19
N GLY A 161 -12.74 10.07 10.12
CA GLY A 161 -13.25 9.52 8.89
C GLY A 161 -14.37 8.51 9.15
N PRO A 162 -14.83 7.79 8.12
CA PRO A 162 -15.75 6.66 8.28
C PRO A 162 -15.13 5.54 9.12
N PHE A 163 -15.98 4.76 9.78
CA PHE A 163 -15.58 3.66 10.67
C PHE A 163 -16.62 2.54 10.66
N PHE A 164 -16.26 1.36 11.14
CA PHE A 164 -17.24 0.31 11.44
C PHE A 164 -17.63 0.35 12.91
N ALA A 165 -18.93 0.39 13.18
CA ALA A 165 -19.47 0.18 14.52
C ALA A 165 -19.83 -1.29 14.71
N GLY A 166 -19.35 -1.89 15.79
CA GLY A 166 -19.65 -3.26 16.17
C GLY A 166 -20.61 -3.39 17.34
N PHE A 167 -21.47 -4.39 17.29
CA PHE A 167 -22.37 -4.79 18.37
C PHE A 167 -22.32 -6.31 18.59
N TYR A 168 -21.74 -6.72 19.71
CA TYR A 168 -21.55 -8.10 20.10
C TYR A 168 -22.64 -8.56 21.07
N ILE A 169 -23.16 -9.77 20.86
CA ILE A 169 -24.08 -10.45 21.77
C ILE A 169 -23.37 -11.67 22.33
N GLY A 170 -22.95 -11.61 23.59
CA GLY A 170 -22.05 -12.58 24.22
C GLY A 170 -22.69 -13.79 24.88
N ASN A 171 -24.01 -13.81 25.04
CA ASN A 171 -24.69 -14.99 25.58
C ASN A 171 -25.49 -15.73 24.50
N THR A 172 -25.49 -17.06 24.58
CA THR A 172 -26.39 -17.90 23.77
C THR A 172 -27.83 -17.69 24.23
N LEU A 173 -28.73 -17.53 23.27
CA LEU A 173 -30.14 -17.25 23.50
C LEU A 173 -30.99 -18.48 23.22
N ASP A 174 -32.08 -18.66 23.96
CA ASP A 174 -33.03 -19.76 23.71
C ASP A 174 -33.67 -19.54 22.33
N PRO A 175 -33.61 -20.51 21.40
CA PRO A 175 -34.26 -20.39 20.09
C PRO A 175 -35.76 -20.07 20.16
N ALA A 176 -36.45 -20.47 21.25
CA ALA A 176 -37.88 -20.16 21.45
C ALA A 176 -38.16 -18.68 21.76
N ASP A 177 -37.17 -17.96 22.32
CA ASP A 177 -37.23 -16.54 22.71
C ASP A 177 -36.16 -15.70 21.98
N SER A 178 -35.62 -16.21 20.88
CA SER A 178 -34.55 -15.60 20.09
C SER A 178 -34.97 -14.21 19.60
N PRO A 179 -34.20 -13.15 19.89
CA PRO A 179 -34.52 -11.82 19.43
C PRO A 179 -34.30 -11.70 17.92
N ALA A 180 -34.91 -10.68 17.34
CA ALA A 180 -34.76 -10.38 15.92
C ALA A 180 -33.94 -9.09 15.75
N VAL A 181 -32.96 -9.14 14.85
CA VAL A 181 -32.31 -7.92 14.35
C VAL A 181 -33.26 -7.17 13.45
N ILE A 182 -33.05 -5.86 13.37
CA ILE A 182 -33.91 -4.95 12.61
C ILE A 182 -33.13 -4.42 11.40
N THR A 183 -33.80 -4.36 10.25
CA THR A 183 -33.25 -3.73 9.05
C THR A 183 -34.21 -2.71 8.45
N ASP A 184 -33.66 -1.83 7.63
CA ASP A 184 -34.44 -1.03 6.69
C ASP A 184 -34.82 -1.84 5.43
N ASP A 185 -35.32 -1.16 4.39
CA ASP A 185 -35.72 -1.74 3.11
C ASP A 185 -34.83 -1.30 1.93
N ILE A 186 -33.64 -0.77 2.20
CA ILE A 186 -32.71 -0.27 1.18
C ILE A 186 -31.52 -1.24 1.06
N PRO A 187 -31.48 -2.07 0.01
CA PRO A 187 -30.42 -3.05 -0.14
C PRO A 187 -29.12 -2.38 -0.62
N ILE A 188 -28.20 -2.18 0.32
CA ILE A 188 -26.85 -1.70 0.06
C ILE A 188 -25.89 -2.80 0.52
N GLN A 189 -25.00 -3.20 -0.40
CA GLN A 189 -23.96 -4.20 -0.14
C GLN A 189 -22.78 -3.55 0.58
N CYS A 190 -22.00 -4.38 1.26
CA CYS A 190 -20.77 -3.99 1.92
C CYS A 190 -20.93 -2.95 3.06
N THR A 191 -22.12 -2.84 3.64
CA THR A 191 -22.37 -1.92 4.78
C THR A 191 -22.71 -2.66 6.06
N SER A 192 -23.46 -3.76 5.98
CA SER A 192 -23.94 -4.51 7.14
C SER A 192 -23.37 -5.92 7.14
N TYR A 193 -22.60 -6.26 8.18
CA TYR A 193 -21.95 -7.58 8.28
C TYR A 193 -22.37 -8.32 9.55
N ASN A 194 -22.33 -9.65 9.49
CA ASN A 194 -22.33 -10.52 10.66
C ASN A 194 -21.09 -11.41 10.63
N ILE A 195 -20.36 -11.49 11.74
CA ILE A 195 -19.27 -12.44 11.91
C ILE A 195 -19.85 -13.71 12.50
N TRP A 196 -19.70 -14.81 11.75
CA TRP A 196 -20.30 -16.09 12.09
C TRP A 196 -19.41 -16.94 13.01
N ASP A 197 -18.15 -17.11 12.62
CA ASP A 197 -17.09 -17.77 13.39
C ASP A 197 -15.72 -17.47 12.75
N SER A 198 -14.66 -18.01 13.36
CA SER A 198 -13.28 -17.87 12.86
C SER A 198 -12.99 -18.58 11.53
N THR A 199 -13.92 -19.39 11.02
CA THR A 199 -13.76 -20.15 9.77
C THR A 199 -14.49 -19.50 8.59
N THR A 200 -15.65 -18.91 8.85
CA THR A 200 -16.54 -18.30 7.86
C THR A 200 -16.24 -16.81 7.66
N GLY A 201 -15.75 -16.12 8.70
CA GLY A 201 -15.39 -14.69 8.62
C GLY A 201 -16.61 -13.77 8.48
N TYR A 202 -16.43 -12.67 7.76
CA TYR A 202 -17.46 -11.66 7.52
C TYR A 202 -18.50 -12.14 6.50
N VAL A 203 -19.78 -12.12 6.89
CA VAL A 203 -20.91 -12.37 5.99
C VAL A 203 -21.62 -11.05 5.75
N ASP A 204 -21.61 -10.57 4.50
CA ASP A 204 -22.43 -9.43 4.06
C ASP A 204 -23.91 -9.83 4.17
N LEU A 205 -24.67 -9.12 5.01
CA LEU A 205 -26.07 -9.42 5.27
C LEU A 205 -26.96 -9.18 4.05
N ASN A 206 -26.59 -8.26 3.14
CA ASN A 206 -27.32 -7.91 1.92
C ASN A 206 -26.79 -8.60 0.65
N ASN A 207 -25.78 -9.46 0.77
CA ASN A 207 -25.23 -10.22 -0.35
C ASN A 207 -24.71 -11.60 0.09
N ASN A 208 -25.61 -12.47 0.55
CA ASN A 208 -25.25 -13.83 0.93
C ASN A 208 -26.24 -14.87 0.39
N SER A 209 -25.75 -16.10 0.26
CA SER A 209 -26.52 -17.26 -0.21
C SER A 209 -27.48 -17.82 0.83
N ILE A 210 -27.51 -17.27 2.05
CA ILE A 210 -28.30 -17.81 3.16
C ILE A 210 -29.68 -17.15 3.19
N TRP A 211 -29.76 -15.83 3.36
CA TRP A 211 -31.03 -15.13 3.58
C TRP A 211 -31.16 -13.71 3.00
N ASN A 212 -30.08 -13.11 2.48
CA ASN A 212 -30.09 -11.86 1.71
C ASN A 212 -31.05 -10.78 2.26
N PHE A 213 -30.64 -10.12 3.35
CA PHE A 213 -31.47 -9.19 4.10
C PHE A 213 -31.99 -8.06 3.20
N PRO A 214 -33.22 -7.56 3.44
CA PRO A 214 -33.87 -6.60 2.56
C PRO A 214 -33.23 -5.21 2.59
N GLY A 215 -32.40 -4.92 3.60
CA GLY A 215 -31.73 -3.65 3.76
C GLY A 215 -30.65 -3.67 4.82
N ARG A 216 -30.19 -2.49 5.20
CA ARG A 216 -29.12 -2.26 6.18
C ARG A 216 -29.60 -2.54 7.58
N LEU A 217 -28.69 -2.99 8.42
CA LEU A 217 -28.94 -3.16 9.84
C LEU A 217 -29.23 -1.80 10.49
N VAL A 218 -30.21 -1.76 11.39
CA VAL A 218 -30.44 -0.58 12.23
C VAL A 218 -29.44 -0.63 13.39
N LEU A 219 -28.20 -0.28 13.05
CA LEU A 219 -27.04 -0.17 13.93
C LEU A 219 -26.36 1.17 13.64
N TYR A 220 -26.25 2.02 14.65
CA TYR A 220 -25.78 3.40 14.49
C TYR A 220 -24.96 3.84 15.70
N ALA A 221 -24.31 4.99 15.58
CA ALA A 221 -23.47 5.52 16.64
C ALA A 221 -23.96 6.90 17.11
N ALA A 222 -23.63 7.21 18.35
CA ALA A 222 -23.79 8.54 18.92
C ALA A 222 -22.44 9.05 19.40
N GLY A 223 -22.24 10.36 19.27
CA GLY A 223 -20.98 10.97 19.61
C GLY A 223 -21.05 12.48 19.64
N ILE A 224 -19.91 13.09 19.93
CA ILE A 224 -19.75 14.55 19.99
C ILE A 224 -18.92 14.98 18.79
N THR A 225 -19.43 15.95 18.03
CA THR A 225 -18.65 16.61 16.98
C THR A 225 -17.60 17.50 17.64
N GLY A 226 -16.34 17.24 17.36
CA GLY A 226 -15.21 17.97 17.93
C GLY A 226 -14.84 19.16 17.05
N GLY A 227 -14.86 20.34 17.63
CA GLY A 227 -14.46 21.59 16.97
C GLY A 227 -14.87 22.76 17.84
N ASN A 228 -13.97 23.21 18.73
CA ASN A 228 -14.24 24.44 19.47
C ASN A 228 -14.03 25.64 18.52
N SER A 229 -14.84 26.71 18.66
CA SER A 229 -14.65 27.96 17.90
C SER A 229 -13.38 28.73 18.31
N SER A 230 -12.51 28.14 19.13
CA SER A 230 -11.29 28.73 19.68
C SER A 230 -10.03 28.24 18.96
N GLN A 231 -10.16 27.34 17.97
CA GLN A 231 -9.03 26.93 17.13
C GLN A 231 -8.63 28.07 16.18
N PRO A 232 -7.32 28.31 15.97
CA PRO A 232 -6.83 29.23 14.95
C PRO A 232 -7.47 28.97 13.59
N GLU A 233 -7.64 30.01 12.77
CA GLU A 233 -8.00 29.79 11.36
C GLU A 233 -6.87 29.04 10.65
N PRO A 234 -7.17 28.15 9.69
CA PRO A 234 -6.14 27.44 8.93
C PRO A 234 -5.12 28.40 8.35
N ALA A 235 -3.84 28.04 8.38
CA ALA A 235 -2.79 28.84 7.76
C ALA A 235 -1.73 27.89 7.22
N LEU A 236 -1.48 27.94 5.92
CA LEU A 236 -0.62 26.96 5.27
C LEU A 236 0.57 27.63 4.59
N SER A 237 1.71 26.95 4.61
CA SER A 237 2.87 27.27 3.76
C SER A 237 3.14 26.10 2.82
N LEU A 238 3.28 26.39 1.53
CA LEU A 238 3.81 25.44 0.57
C LEU A 238 5.35 25.46 0.70
N ILE A 239 5.95 24.30 0.98
CA ILE A 239 7.38 24.18 1.29
C ILE A 239 8.15 23.66 0.07
N ALA A 240 7.55 22.76 -0.69
CA ALA A 240 8.13 22.21 -1.91
C ALA A 240 7.05 21.96 -2.96
N PRO A 241 7.31 22.25 -4.23
CA PRO A 241 8.49 22.94 -4.77
C PRO A 241 8.59 24.41 -4.30
N GLU A 242 9.70 25.09 -4.58
CA GLU A 242 9.90 26.51 -4.29
C GLU A 242 9.46 27.41 -5.47
N ASN A 243 9.30 28.70 -5.19
CA ASN A 243 8.87 29.65 -6.21
C ASN A 243 9.98 29.91 -7.25
N ASN A 244 9.62 29.73 -8.52
CA ASN A 244 10.45 29.73 -9.73
C ASN A 244 11.28 28.46 -9.95
N ASP A 245 10.98 27.36 -9.25
CA ASP A 245 11.60 26.07 -9.55
C ASP A 245 11.26 25.59 -10.96
N THR A 246 12.21 24.87 -11.55
CA THR A 246 12.01 24.10 -12.80
C THR A 246 11.84 22.63 -12.43
N LEU A 247 10.71 22.04 -12.83
CA LEU A 247 10.30 20.69 -12.42
C LEU A 247 10.30 19.75 -13.62
N PHE A 248 10.76 18.51 -13.41
CA PHE A 248 10.91 17.51 -14.46
C PHE A 248 10.08 16.25 -14.19
N GLY A 249 9.21 15.85 -15.13
CA GLY A 249 8.42 14.61 -15.11
C GLY A 249 7.40 14.47 -13.95
N SER A 250 7.89 14.36 -12.71
CA SER A 250 7.09 14.26 -11.49
C SER A 250 7.78 14.97 -10.32
N THR A 251 6.98 15.43 -9.36
CA THR A 251 7.50 16.05 -8.12
C THR A 251 6.60 15.71 -6.93
N ASP A 252 7.15 15.75 -5.73
CA ASP A 252 6.34 15.70 -4.51
C ASP A 252 5.97 17.13 -4.10
N LEU A 253 4.67 17.38 -3.99
CA LEU A 253 4.14 18.61 -3.41
C LEU A 253 4.14 18.45 -1.90
N TRP A 254 4.57 19.49 -1.19
CA TRP A 254 4.66 19.49 0.26
C TRP A 254 4.14 20.79 0.85
N ALA A 255 3.29 20.67 1.85
CA ALA A 255 2.76 21.78 2.60
C ALA A 255 2.77 21.51 4.10
N TRP A 256 2.67 22.58 4.88
CA TRP A 256 2.72 22.57 6.34
C TRP A 256 1.67 23.52 6.91
N ASP A 257 0.97 23.07 7.95
CA ASP A 257 0.11 23.95 8.74
C ASP A 257 0.95 24.82 9.68
N THR A 258 0.91 26.12 9.43
CA THR A 258 1.51 27.17 10.26
C THR A 258 0.57 27.70 11.34
N SER A 259 -0.72 27.31 11.34
CA SER A 259 -1.69 27.84 12.28
C SER A 259 -1.61 27.20 13.66
N GLY A 260 -1.12 25.95 13.74
CA GLY A 260 -1.17 25.14 14.95
C GLY A 260 -2.61 24.69 15.25
N SER A 261 -3.44 24.56 14.21
CA SER A 261 -4.83 24.14 14.32
C SER A 261 -4.90 22.62 14.34
N GLU A 262 -5.42 22.04 15.43
CA GLU A 262 -5.57 20.58 15.58
C GLU A 262 -6.76 20.01 14.79
N ILE A 263 -7.46 20.84 14.01
CA ILE A 263 -8.70 20.49 13.32
C ILE A 263 -8.60 20.67 11.79
N ILE A 264 -7.39 20.68 11.22
CA ILE A 264 -7.26 20.61 9.76
C ILE A 264 -7.88 19.29 9.29
N ASP A 265 -8.85 19.38 8.38
CA ASP A 265 -9.58 18.25 7.81
C ASP A 265 -8.79 17.65 6.65
N TYR A 266 -8.41 18.48 5.68
CA TYR A 266 -7.53 18.07 4.59
C TYR A 266 -6.81 19.26 3.93
N VAL A 267 -5.73 18.96 3.21
CA VAL A 267 -5.08 19.90 2.29
C VAL A 267 -5.30 19.44 0.85
N SER A 268 -5.81 20.33 0.02
CA SER A 268 -5.98 20.14 -1.43
C SER A 268 -4.83 20.77 -2.19
N PHE A 269 -4.23 20.03 -3.11
CA PHE A 269 -3.22 20.53 -4.05
C PHE A 269 -3.82 20.74 -5.44
N GLU A 270 -3.51 21.85 -6.07
CA GLU A 270 -4.10 22.31 -7.32
C GLU A 270 -3.05 23.00 -8.21
N TYR A 271 -3.25 23.01 -9.53
CA TYR A 271 -2.43 23.78 -10.47
C TYR A 271 -3.27 24.63 -11.43
N SER A 272 -2.66 25.67 -12.02
CA SER A 272 -3.27 26.49 -13.08
C SER A 272 -2.21 27.02 -14.06
N SER A 273 -2.56 27.10 -15.35
CA SER A 273 -1.76 27.73 -16.41
C SER A 273 -2.41 29.03 -16.90
N GLY A 274 -2.81 29.91 -15.98
CA GLY A 274 -3.49 31.19 -16.29
C GLY A 274 -5.01 31.13 -16.39
N GLY A 275 -5.64 30.08 -15.85
CA GLY A 275 -7.09 29.87 -15.84
C GLY A 275 -7.61 29.37 -14.48
N SER A 276 -8.71 28.61 -14.50
CA SER A 276 -9.21 27.92 -13.32
C SER A 276 -8.19 26.91 -12.79
N TYR A 277 -8.16 26.74 -11.48
CA TYR A 277 -7.36 25.70 -10.85
C TYR A 277 -7.95 24.32 -11.12
N VAL A 278 -7.07 23.36 -11.37
CA VAL A 278 -7.37 21.93 -11.52
C VAL A 278 -6.80 21.20 -10.31
N GLU A 279 -7.62 20.38 -9.67
CA GLU A 279 -7.21 19.59 -8.50
C GLU A 279 -6.26 18.46 -8.91
N ILE A 280 -5.14 18.35 -8.19
CA ILE A 280 -4.16 17.27 -8.32
C ILE A 280 -4.55 16.12 -7.39
N GLY A 281 -4.94 16.45 -6.15
CA GLY A 281 -5.37 15.52 -5.12
C GLY A 281 -5.38 16.15 -3.74
N ARG A 282 -5.67 15.33 -2.72
CA ARG A 282 -5.84 15.76 -1.33
C ARG A 282 -5.10 14.84 -0.36
N ASP A 283 -4.64 15.40 0.75
CA ASP A 283 -4.07 14.68 1.88
C ASP A 283 -4.97 14.93 3.11
N TYR A 284 -5.52 13.85 3.67
CA TYR A 284 -6.49 13.84 4.77
C TYR A 284 -5.87 13.42 6.12
N ASP A 285 -4.68 12.82 6.09
CA ASP A 285 -4.11 12.20 7.29
C ASP A 285 -3.14 13.13 8.03
N GLY A 286 -2.49 14.07 7.31
CA GLY A 286 -1.53 15.01 7.90
C GLY A 286 -0.33 14.34 8.58
N LEU A 287 -0.11 13.04 8.30
CA LEU A 287 0.88 12.21 8.98
C LEU A 287 2.27 12.35 8.36
N LYS A 288 2.45 13.20 7.34
CA LYS A 288 3.73 13.31 6.64
C LYS A 288 4.72 14.11 7.49
N ALA A 289 5.93 13.59 7.59
CA ALA A 289 6.98 14.22 8.38
C ALA A 289 7.51 15.48 7.69
N LEU A 290 7.80 16.54 8.43
CA LEU A 290 8.36 17.78 7.87
C LEU A 290 9.73 17.55 7.22
N ARG A 291 10.02 18.13 6.05
CA ARG A 291 11.35 18.10 5.42
C ARG A 291 12.14 19.39 5.67
N ASP A 292 13.47 19.32 5.86
CA ASP A 292 14.39 20.49 5.83
C ASP A 292 15.02 20.75 4.45
N GLY A 293 14.31 20.38 3.37
CA GLY A 293 14.84 20.45 2.01
C GLY A 293 15.77 19.29 1.62
N VAL A 294 16.24 18.46 2.57
CA VAL A 294 16.97 17.20 2.26
C VAL A 294 16.63 16.04 3.21
N ASN A 295 16.35 16.28 4.50
CA ASN A 295 16.05 15.23 5.50
C ASN A 295 14.69 15.41 6.20
N ASN A 296 14.22 14.35 6.88
CA ASN A 296 13.12 14.44 7.84
C ASN A 296 13.54 15.31 9.06
N SER A 297 12.83 16.42 9.28
CA SER A 297 13.09 17.46 10.28
C SER A 297 12.18 17.38 11.51
N GLY A 298 11.25 16.43 11.60
CA GLY A 298 10.43 16.22 12.80
C GLY A 298 9.17 15.36 12.60
N THR A 299 8.56 14.94 13.71
CA THR A 299 7.26 14.22 13.71
C THR A 299 6.07 15.18 13.68
N GLY A 300 5.17 15.02 12.69
CA GLY A 300 3.77 15.51 12.70
C GLY A 300 3.48 16.85 12.00
N ASP A 301 2.35 16.90 11.28
CA ASP A 301 1.62 18.02 10.62
C ASP A 301 2.07 18.47 9.21
N GLY A 302 2.75 17.60 8.47
CA GLY A 302 3.02 17.79 7.04
C GLY A 302 1.97 17.14 6.14
N PHE A 303 1.69 17.78 5.02
CA PHE A 303 0.80 17.28 3.96
C PHE A 303 1.60 17.08 2.68
N SER A 304 1.46 15.94 2.01
CA SER A 304 2.19 15.69 0.77
C SER A 304 1.41 14.86 -0.25
N LEU A 305 1.65 15.19 -1.52
CA LEU A 305 1.09 14.50 -2.66
C LEU A 305 2.13 14.38 -3.77
N SER A 306 2.31 13.17 -4.31
CA SER A 306 3.15 12.99 -5.50
C SER A 306 2.36 13.35 -6.76
N TRP A 307 2.94 14.21 -7.59
CA TRP A 307 2.31 14.71 -8.81
C TRP A 307 3.16 14.40 -10.04
N ASN A 308 2.62 13.59 -10.94
CA ASN A 308 3.17 13.37 -12.27
C ASN A 308 2.54 14.36 -13.26
N PHE A 309 3.36 15.20 -13.89
CA PHE A 309 2.94 16.23 -14.84
C PHE A 309 3.52 16.01 -16.24
N SER A 310 4.07 14.82 -16.52
CA SER A 310 4.65 14.46 -17.82
C SER A 310 3.68 14.59 -19.01
N SER A 311 2.37 14.59 -18.75
CA SER A 311 1.34 14.79 -19.78
C SER A 311 0.92 16.24 -19.98
N LEU A 312 1.41 17.17 -19.16
CA LEU A 312 1.09 18.59 -19.27
C LEU A 312 2.06 19.28 -20.24
N PRO A 313 1.60 20.26 -21.04
CA PRO A 313 2.50 21.05 -21.87
C PRO A 313 3.56 21.78 -21.04
N GLU A 314 4.74 21.94 -21.61
CA GLU A 314 5.80 22.77 -21.05
C GLU A 314 5.32 24.21 -20.81
N GLY A 315 5.84 24.83 -19.76
CA GLY A 315 5.63 26.26 -19.49
C GLY A 315 5.45 26.60 -18.02
N THR A 316 4.98 27.82 -17.77
CA THR A 316 4.78 28.34 -16.41
C THR A 316 3.42 27.94 -15.83
N TYR A 317 3.44 27.38 -14.62
CA TYR A 317 2.26 26.97 -13.87
C TYR A 317 2.25 27.59 -12.47
N THR A 318 1.07 27.93 -11.98
CA THR A 318 0.84 28.30 -10.59
C THR A 318 0.34 27.09 -9.82
N LEU A 319 1.07 26.68 -8.79
CA LEU A 319 0.64 25.63 -7.86
C LEU A 319 0.00 26.27 -6.63
N ARG A 320 -1.05 25.66 -6.11
CA ARG A 320 -1.75 26.09 -4.92
C ARG A 320 -2.01 24.92 -4.00
N ALA A 321 -1.75 25.13 -2.71
CA ALA A 321 -2.22 24.27 -1.65
C ALA A 321 -3.28 25.02 -0.83
N THR A 322 -4.38 24.36 -0.52
CA THR A 322 -5.50 24.93 0.26
C THR A 322 -5.83 24.01 1.42
N ALA A 323 -5.65 24.48 2.65
CA ALA A 323 -6.08 23.78 3.86
C ALA A 323 -7.54 24.10 4.15
N TYR A 324 -8.30 23.07 4.51
CA TYR A 324 -9.67 23.16 5.01
C TYR A 324 -9.70 22.61 6.43
N ASP A 325 -10.34 23.31 7.36
CA ASP A 325 -10.65 22.74 8.66
C ASP A 325 -12.05 22.17 8.72
N THR A 326 -12.30 21.41 9.79
CA THR A 326 -13.58 20.76 10.02
C THR A 326 -14.72 21.75 10.32
N LEU A 327 -14.42 23.03 10.57
CA LEU A 327 -15.40 24.11 10.69
C LEU A 327 -15.75 24.77 9.34
N GLY A 328 -15.15 24.31 8.24
CA GLY A 328 -15.34 24.84 6.89
C GLY A 328 -14.58 26.14 6.60
N ARG A 329 -13.62 26.51 7.46
CA ARG A 329 -12.69 27.63 7.20
C ARG A 329 -11.56 27.12 6.33
N SER A 330 -10.97 28.00 5.53
CA SER A 330 -9.91 27.62 4.60
C SER A 330 -8.87 28.70 4.40
N SER A 331 -7.64 28.29 4.11
CA SER A 331 -6.54 29.19 3.73
C SER A 331 -5.68 28.53 2.66
N SER A 332 -5.12 29.35 1.77
CA SER A 332 -4.34 28.86 0.62
C SER A 332 -3.01 29.57 0.48
N ASN A 333 -2.00 28.84 0.00
CA ASN A 333 -0.71 29.37 -0.41
C ASN A 333 -0.40 28.95 -1.85
N SER A 334 0.28 29.82 -2.60
CA SER A 334 0.56 29.58 -4.01
C SER A 334 1.98 29.98 -4.40
N ILE A 335 2.54 29.25 -5.34
CA ILE A 335 3.86 29.48 -5.93
C ILE A 335 3.76 29.36 -7.46
N THR A 336 4.75 29.90 -8.16
CA THR A 336 4.88 29.74 -9.61
C THR A 336 6.08 28.86 -9.92
N VAL A 337 5.95 27.92 -10.85
CA VAL A 337 7.01 27.00 -11.28
C VAL A 337 7.04 26.91 -12.80
N TYR A 338 8.16 26.46 -13.36
CA TYR A 338 8.28 26.06 -14.75
C TYR A 338 8.23 24.53 -14.84
N LEU A 339 7.33 23.99 -15.66
CA LEU A 339 7.29 22.56 -15.94
C LEU A 339 8.09 22.30 -17.22
N GLU A 340 9.11 21.44 -17.10
CA GLU A 340 9.95 20.96 -18.19
C GLU A 340 9.79 19.44 -18.36
N PRO A 341 8.74 18.97 -19.05
CA PRO A 341 8.51 17.54 -19.27
C PRO A 341 9.40 16.95 -20.39
N THR A 342 10.13 17.78 -21.15
CA THR A 342 10.82 17.41 -22.40
C THR A 342 12.33 17.74 -22.33
N PRO A 343 13.10 17.12 -21.41
CA PRO A 343 14.52 17.42 -21.25
C PRO A 343 15.34 17.13 -22.52
N PRO A 344 16.55 17.71 -22.67
CA PRO A 344 17.35 17.60 -23.87
C PRO A 344 17.99 16.21 -23.95
N VAL A 345 17.29 15.29 -24.61
CA VAL A 345 17.76 13.92 -24.86
C VAL A 345 18.11 13.76 -26.35
N PRO A 346 19.39 13.87 -26.73
CA PRO A 346 19.81 13.70 -28.11
C PRO A 346 19.73 12.22 -28.52
N THR A 347 19.16 11.95 -29.69
CA THR A 347 19.11 10.63 -30.30
C THR A 347 19.84 10.66 -31.64
N ILE A 348 20.83 9.79 -31.83
CA ILE A 348 21.50 9.59 -33.13
C ILE A 348 20.55 8.81 -34.05
N THR A 349 20.20 9.40 -35.19
CA THR A 349 19.33 8.80 -36.22
C THR A 349 20.10 8.35 -37.45
N LEU A 350 21.32 8.85 -37.65
CA LEU A 350 22.25 8.40 -38.68
C LEU A 350 23.71 8.54 -38.20
N PRO A 351 24.58 7.54 -38.44
CA PRO A 351 24.28 6.23 -39.01
C PRO A 351 23.45 5.36 -38.05
N ASN A 352 22.81 4.30 -38.58
CA ASN A 352 22.21 3.30 -37.71
C ASN A 352 23.29 2.66 -36.84
N ASN A 353 22.93 2.31 -35.60
CA ASN A 353 23.84 1.63 -34.69
C ASN A 353 24.46 0.39 -35.36
N GLY A 354 25.77 0.21 -35.24
CA GLY A 354 26.52 -0.88 -35.86
C GLY A 354 26.84 -0.76 -37.36
N SER A 355 26.43 0.32 -38.03
CA SER A 355 26.73 0.48 -39.46
C SER A 355 28.22 0.76 -39.69
N GLY A 356 28.83 0.06 -40.64
CA GLY A 356 30.13 0.44 -41.17
C GLY A 356 30.05 1.78 -41.90
N PHE A 357 31.06 2.64 -41.75
CA PHE A 357 31.12 3.94 -42.42
C PHE A 357 32.48 4.15 -43.09
N CYS A 358 32.50 5.00 -44.11
CA CYS A 358 33.72 5.53 -44.72
C CYS A 358 33.83 7.02 -44.39
N SER A 359 35.05 7.57 -44.43
CA SER A 359 35.24 9.01 -44.23
C SER A 359 34.76 9.80 -45.47
N PRO A 360 33.99 10.90 -45.31
CA PRO A 360 33.53 11.49 -44.05
C PRO A 360 32.27 10.81 -43.47
N LEU A 361 32.18 10.74 -42.14
CA LEU A 361 31.00 10.27 -41.41
C LEU A 361 29.97 11.40 -41.31
N GLU A 362 28.75 11.14 -41.78
CA GLU A 362 27.58 12.01 -41.56
C GLU A 362 26.87 11.58 -40.27
N LEU A 363 26.66 12.53 -39.35
CA LEU A 363 25.91 12.32 -38.11
C LEU A 363 24.62 13.13 -38.16
N LEU A 364 23.48 12.45 -38.04
CA LEU A 364 22.18 13.09 -37.89
C LEU A 364 21.65 12.79 -36.49
N MET A 365 21.21 13.82 -35.78
CA MET A 365 20.66 13.70 -34.43
C MET A 365 19.35 14.47 -34.33
N THR A 366 18.49 14.01 -33.43
CA THR A 366 17.23 14.68 -33.09
C THR A 366 17.11 14.78 -31.58
N SER A 367 16.58 15.89 -31.08
CA SER A 367 16.12 16.05 -29.70
C SER A 367 14.64 16.42 -29.76
N SER A 368 13.85 15.95 -28.79
CA SER A 368 12.47 16.42 -28.64
C SER A 368 12.38 17.79 -27.97
N ASP A 369 13.41 18.17 -27.20
CA ASP A 369 13.50 19.46 -26.50
C ASP A 369 13.57 20.64 -27.48
N GLU A 370 12.60 21.56 -27.37
CA GLU A 370 12.47 22.77 -28.16
C GLU A 370 13.48 23.89 -27.81
N ASP A 371 14.06 23.85 -26.60
CA ASP A 371 14.99 24.82 -26.02
C ASP A 371 16.47 24.35 -26.06
N LEU A 372 16.78 23.41 -26.95
CA LEU A 372 18.13 22.88 -27.15
C LEU A 372 19.18 23.97 -27.48
N SER A 373 20.10 24.21 -26.56
CA SER A 373 21.15 25.23 -26.72
C SER A 373 22.34 24.78 -27.60
N PHE A 374 22.90 23.61 -27.31
CA PHE A 374 24.00 23.02 -28.09
C PHE A 374 24.02 21.49 -27.97
N ILE A 375 24.72 20.83 -28.89
CA ILE A 375 25.06 19.40 -28.79
C ILE A 375 26.58 19.28 -28.84
N GLU A 376 27.14 18.49 -27.91
CA GLU A 376 28.53 18.05 -27.97
C GLU A 376 28.60 16.62 -28.50
N ILE A 377 29.55 16.37 -29.40
CA ILE A 377 29.76 15.04 -30.00
C ILE A 377 31.13 14.56 -29.55
N TYR A 378 31.15 13.42 -28.88
CA TYR A 378 32.36 12.73 -28.46
C TYR A 378 32.57 11.49 -29.33
N ARG A 379 33.85 11.14 -29.53
CA ARG A 379 34.24 9.87 -30.13
C ARG A 379 34.98 9.06 -29.07
N HIS A 380 34.48 7.87 -28.80
CA HIS A 380 35.19 6.83 -28.08
C HIS A 380 35.53 5.70 -29.06
N ASP A 381 36.76 5.19 -28.99
CA ASP A 381 37.17 4.06 -29.84
C ASP A 381 36.82 2.77 -29.11
N ALA A 382 35.82 2.05 -29.61
CA ALA A 382 35.40 0.77 -29.05
C ALA A 382 36.54 -0.27 -29.10
N GLN A 383 36.74 -0.98 -27.99
CA GLN A 383 37.83 -1.93 -27.83
C GLN A 383 37.54 -3.23 -28.58
N THR A 384 38.50 -3.77 -29.33
CA THR A 384 38.28 -5.07 -30.01
C THR A 384 37.97 -6.20 -29.03
N ASN A 385 38.49 -6.13 -27.81
CA ASN A 385 38.12 -7.02 -26.72
C ASN A 385 37.83 -6.16 -25.49
N TYR A 386 36.63 -6.29 -24.94
CA TYR A 386 36.19 -5.57 -23.75
C TYR A 386 35.79 -6.55 -22.65
N SER A 387 36.07 -6.21 -21.40
CA SER A 387 35.61 -6.93 -20.21
C SER A 387 35.27 -5.91 -19.13
N ALA A 388 34.07 -6.04 -18.57
CA ALA A 388 33.58 -5.27 -17.43
C ALA A 388 34.30 -5.66 -16.14
N GLY A 389 35.02 -6.80 -16.13
CA GLY A 389 35.73 -7.31 -14.98
C GLY A 389 34.82 -8.09 -14.04
N LEU A 390 33.86 -8.84 -14.58
CA LEU A 390 33.00 -9.69 -13.75
C LEU A 390 33.82 -10.74 -13.02
N VAL A 391 33.43 -10.97 -11.76
CA VAL A 391 33.84 -12.18 -11.05
C VAL A 391 33.05 -13.39 -11.56
N THR A 392 33.65 -14.56 -11.43
CA THR A 392 32.98 -15.84 -11.73
C THR A 392 32.56 -16.51 -10.43
N LEU A 393 31.35 -17.04 -10.40
CA LEU A 393 30.81 -17.73 -9.25
C LEU A 393 30.09 -18.99 -9.70
N ASP A 394 30.46 -20.13 -9.11
CA ASP A 394 29.85 -21.44 -9.40
C ASP A 394 28.67 -21.65 -8.46
N GLN A 395 27.46 -21.74 -9.02
CA GLN A 395 26.23 -21.89 -8.26
C GLN A 395 26.20 -23.17 -7.41
N SER A 396 26.96 -24.20 -7.78
CA SER A 396 27.05 -25.44 -7.03
C SER A 396 27.78 -25.29 -5.68
N THR A 397 28.46 -24.16 -5.49
CA THR A 397 29.26 -23.86 -4.29
C THR A 397 28.53 -22.99 -3.26
N LEU A 398 27.28 -22.58 -3.53
CA LEU A 398 26.48 -21.66 -2.72
C LEU A 398 25.34 -22.37 -1.97
N GLY A 399 24.77 -21.73 -0.95
CA GLY A 399 23.67 -22.28 -0.12
C GLY A 399 24.02 -22.79 1.29
N ASP A 400 25.19 -22.45 1.88
CA ASP A 400 25.64 -23.04 3.17
C ASP A 400 26.36 -22.05 4.13
N THR A 401 25.91 -20.80 4.22
CA THR A 401 26.65 -19.77 4.99
C THR A 401 26.13 -19.57 6.43
N ASN A 402 24.90 -19.98 6.75
CA ASN A 402 24.26 -19.67 8.05
C ASN A 402 24.09 -20.87 9.02
N GLY A 403 24.37 -22.09 8.58
CA GLY A 403 24.37 -23.31 9.41
C GLY A 403 23.00 -23.69 10.02
N ASN A 404 21.90 -23.11 9.54
CA ASN A 404 20.55 -23.40 10.04
C ASN A 404 19.95 -24.63 9.30
N PRO A 405 19.35 -25.61 10.00
CA PRO A 405 18.72 -26.76 9.35
C PRO A 405 17.25 -26.61 8.97
N GLY A 406 16.60 -25.55 9.46
CA GLY A 406 15.16 -25.33 9.30
C GLY A 406 14.78 -24.37 8.18
N ASP A 407 15.76 -23.78 7.51
CA ASP A 407 15.65 -22.96 6.30
C ASP A 407 16.09 -23.70 5.02
N GLY A 408 16.63 -24.92 5.13
CA GLY A 408 16.80 -25.81 3.98
C GLY A 408 18.20 -26.39 3.74
N ASN A 409 19.00 -26.67 4.79
CA ASN A 409 20.34 -27.23 4.57
C ASN A 409 20.36 -28.66 3.98
N HIS A 410 21.03 -28.85 2.83
CA HIS A 410 22.12 -29.83 2.77
C HIS A 410 23.00 -29.66 1.53
N ALA A 411 24.32 -29.60 1.74
CA ALA A 411 25.30 -29.86 0.71
C ALA A 411 25.44 -31.38 0.45
N ALA A 412 25.00 -31.78 -0.74
CA ALA A 412 25.83 -32.58 -1.65
C ALA A 412 25.57 -32.21 -3.12
N ASN A 413 24.52 -31.43 -3.42
CA ASN A 413 24.21 -30.77 -4.70
C ASN A 413 23.26 -29.55 -4.49
N GLY A 414 23.66 -28.54 -3.70
CA GLY A 414 22.99 -27.22 -3.54
C GLY A 414 21.59 -27.16 -2.87
N GLU A 415 21.29 -26.08 -2.14
CA GLU A 415 20.00 -25.81 -1.46
C GLU A 415 18.79 -25.89 -2.41
N TYR A 416 19.00 -25.44 -3.65
CA TYR A 416 18.03 -25.49 -4.76
C TYR A 416 18.56 -26.25 -5.98
N GLY A 417 19.63 -27.03 -5.86
CA GLY A 417 20.26 -27.74 -6.98
C GLY A 417 20.68 -26.86 -8.16
N ASP A 418 20.49 -27.35 -9.39
CA ASP A 418 20.87 -26.69 -10.64
C ASP A 418 20.03 -25.41 -10.96
N TYR A 419 19.17 -24.95 -10.04
CA TYR A 419 18.18 -23.90 -10.28
C TYR A 419 18.55 -22.51 -9.70
N TYR A 420 19.80 -22.31 -9.31
CA TYR A 420 20.27 -21.10 -8.58
C TYR A 420 20.95 -20.04 -9.48
N CYS A 421 20.89 -20.19 -10.80
CA CYS A 421 21.55 -19.29 -11.75
C CYS A 421 21.09 -17.82 -11.65
N GLY A 422 19.83 -17.56 -11.27
CA GLY A 422 19.28 -16.20 -11.12
C GLY A 422 19.96 -15.39 -10.00
N PRO A 423 19.93 -15.86 -8.74
CA PRO A 423 20.64 -15.24 -7.63
C PRO A 423 22.14 -15.06 -7.89
N VAL A 424 22.79 -16.03 -8.54
CA VAL A 424 24.22 -15.95 -8.85
C VAL A 424 24.53 -14.86 -9.87
N ALA A 425 23.81 -14.82 -10.99
CA ALA A 425 24.01 -13.78 -11.99
C ALA A 425 23.77 -12.39 -11.40
N ALA A 426 22.76 -12.25 -10.53
CA ALA A 426 22.48 -11.02 -9.81
C ALA A 426 23.57 -10.65 -8.80
N ALA A 427 24.10 -11.61 -8.02
CA ALA A 427 25.19 -11.37 -7.08
C ALA A 427 26.48 -10.93 -7.79
N ILE A 428 26.78 -11.51 -8.94
CA ILE A 428 27.90 -11.08 -9.80
C ILE A 428 27.72 -9.63 -10.25
N ALA A 429 26.52 -9.25 -10.68
CA ALA A 429 26.21 -7.87 -11.07
C ALA A 429 26.30 -6.90 -9.89
N VAL A 430 25.80 -7.29 -8.71
CA VAL A 430 25.95 -6.50 -7.47
C VAL A 430 27.42 -6.34 -7.10
N LYS A 431 28.22 -7.39 -7.21
CA LYS A 431 29.65 -7.36 -6.93
C LYS A 431 30.41 -6.42 -7.86
N LEU A 432 30.05 -6.37 -9.15
CA LEU A 432 30.63 -5.42 -10.10
C LEU A 432 30.41 -3.98 -9.63
N TRP A 433 29.20 -3.63 -9.19
CA TRP A 433 28.91 -2.29 -8.69
C TRP A 433 29.60 -1.98 -7.36
N PHE A 434 29.68 -2.96 -6.46
CA PHE A 434 30.44 -2.84 -5.24
C PHE A 434 31.92 -2.50 -5.54
N ASP A 435 32.54 -3.19 -6.49
CA ASP A 435 33.93 -2.93 -6.91
C ASP A 435 34.13 -1.56 -7.57
N ARG A 436 33.04 -0.96 -8.05
CA ARG A 436 33.00 0.40 -8.60
C ARG A 436 32.68 1.48 -7.56
N GLY A 437 32.59 1.11 -6.28
CA GLY A 437 32.44 2.04 -5.16
C GLY A 437 31.02 2.17 -4.60
N TYR A 438 30.04 1.43 -5.13
CA TYR A 438 28.69 1.37 -4.57
C TYR A 438 28.65 0.40 -3.39
N GLU A 439 29.39 0.74 -2.33
CA GLU A 439 29.72 -0.19 -1.25
C GLU A 439 28.50 -0.63 -0.42
N GLN A 440 27.42 0.18 -0.39
CA GLN A 440 26.21 -0.11 0.39
C GLN A 440 25.50 -1.38 -0.06
N LEU A 441 25.62 -1.73 -1.35
CA LEU A 441 24.98 -2.90 -1.95
C LEU A 441 25.43 -4.22 -1.36
N MET A 442 26.57 -4.25 -0.68
CA MET A 442 27.09 -5.45 -0.02
C MET A 442 27.35 -5.22 1.47
N LYS A 443 26.67 -4.25 2.11
CA LYS A 443 26.82 -3.98 3.55
C LYS A 443 25.56 -4.32 4.33
N GLU A 444 25.74 -4.99 5.46
CA GLU A 444 24.73 -5.13 6.52
C GLU A 444 25.27 -4.41 7.76
N GLY A 445 24.76 -3.20 8.03
CA GLY A 445 25.30 -2.34 9.08
C GLY A 445 26.71 -1.84 8.74
N LEU A 446 27.72 -2.27 9.52
CA LEU A 446 29.12 -1.91 9.30
C LEU A 446 29.93 -3.01 8.58
N ASP A 447 29.36 -4.20 8.43
CA ASP A 447 30.05 -5.37 7.91
C ASP A 447 29.82 -5.52 6.40
N VAL A 448 30.88 -5.88 5.67
CA VAL A 448 30.80 -6.19 4.23
C VAL A 448 30.51 -7.68 4.06
N MET A 449 29.42 -7.99 3.39
CA MET A 449 28.99 -9.34 3.04
C MET A 449 29.92 -9.98 1.99
N SER A 450 30.10 -11.31 2.05
CA SER A 450 30.68 -12.05 0.92
C SER A 450 29.69 -12.08 -0.25
N ILE A 451 30.19 -12.30 -1.46
CA ILE A 451 29.33 -12.48 -2.64
C ILE A 451 28.37 -13.66 -2.47
N ASP A 452 28.80 -14.71 -1.76
CA ASP A 452 27.97 -15.88 -1.44
C ASP A 452 26.77 -15.47 -0.59
N THR A 453 26.98 -14.67 0.46
CA THR A 453 25.88 -14.13 1.29
C THR A 453 24.96 -13.23 0.49
N VAL A 454 25.48 -12.44 -0.45
CA VAL A 454 24.65 -11.61 -1.34
C VAL A 454 23.75 -12.48 -2.22
N ALA A 455 24.28 -13.58 -2.77
CA ALA A 455 23.48 -14.52 -3.54
C ALA A 455 22.33 -15.09 -2.70
N GLU A 456 22.57 -15.45 -1.43
CA GLU A 456 21.51 -15.92 -0.52
C GLU A 456 20.41 -14.89 -0.29
N ARG A 457 20.80 -13.65 0.02
CA ARG A 457 19.84 -12.57 0.23
C ARG A 457 19.00 -12.32 -1.00
N LEU A 458 19.62 -12.35 -2.18
CA LEU A 458 18.92 -12.20 -3.45
C LEU A 458 17.99 -13.38 -3.71
N ALA A 459 18.39 -14.61 -3.40
CA ALA A 459 17.53 -15.79 -3.57
C ALA A 459 16.24 -15.72 -2.75
N GLU A 460 16.33 -15.25 -1.50
CA GLU A 460 15.16 -14.97 -0.65
C GLU A 460 14.23 -13.94 -1.30
N LYS A 461 14.78 -12.81 -1.77
CA LYS A 461 14.01 -11.74 -2.43
C LYS A 461 13.40 -12.17 -3.76
N PHE A 462 14.07 -13.07 -4.46
CA PHE A 462 13.61 -13.61 -5.75
C PHE A 462 12.59 -14.74 -5.57
N ALA A 463 12.31 -15.15 -4.33
CA ALA A 463 11.51 -16.33 -4.02
C ALA A 463 11.96 -17.54 -4.86
N THR A 464 13.28 -17.73 -5.00
CA THR A 464 13.87 -18.79 -5.80
C THR A 464 13.44 -20.15 -5.23
N ARG A 465 12.94 -21.07 -6.07
CA ARG A 465 12.35 -22.33 -5.60
C ARG A 465 13.10 -23.55 -6.10
N GLU A 466 13.06 -24.59 -5.27
CA GLU A 466 13.55 -25.91 -5.62
C GLU A 466 12.74 -26.43 -6.81
N ASN A 467 13.43 -26.76 -7.91
CA ASN A 467 12.86 -27.25 -9.18
C ASN A 467 12.24 -26.23 -10.14
N PHE A 468 12.15 -24.94 -9.77
CA PHE A 468 11.54 -23.92 -10.65
C PHE A 468 12.43 -22.70 -10.89
N GLY A 469 13.53 -22.56 -10.15
CA GLY A 469 14.48 -21.45 -10.29
C GLY A 469 13.83 -20.08 -10.02
N THR A 470 14.30 -19.06 -10.74
CA THR A 470 13.85 -17.68 -10.61
C THR A 470 13.09 -17.23 -11.86
N TYR A 471 11.85 -16.78 -11.67
CA TYR A 471 11.02 -16.16 -12.72
C TYR A 471 11.42 -14.71 -13.00
N ASP A 472 11.23 -14.24 -14.23
CA ASP A 472 11.57 -12.89 -14.70
C ASP A 472 11.01 -11.79 -13.78
N GLU A 473 9.73 -11.88 -13.42
CA GLU A 473 9.05 -10.92 -12.55
C GLU A 473 9.65 -10.87 -11.14
N ASN A 474 10.05 -12.03 -10.61
CA ASN A 474 10.62 -12.12 -9.27
C ASN A 474 12.07 -11.64 -9.24
N LEU A 475 12.84 -11.88 -10.31
CA LEU A 475 14.19 -11.34 -10.44
C LEU A 475 14.15 -9.80 -10.38
N LEU A 476 13.31 -9.17 -11.20
CA LEU A 476 13.21 -7.71 -11.26
C LEU A 476 12.64 -7.12 -9.97
N ALA A 477 11.57 -7.70 -9.42
CA ALA A 477 10.96 -7.22 -8.19
C ALA A 477 11.92 -7.36 -7.00
N GLY A 478 12.58 -8.50 -6.85
CA GLY A 478 13.49 -8.72 -5.75
C GLY A 478 14.80 -7.94 -5.87
N LEU A 479 15.27 -7.60 -7.09
CA LEU A 479 16.40 -6.70 -7.27
C LEU A 479 16.07 -5.28 -6.76
N LYS A 480 14.87 -4.79 -7.07
CA LYS A 480 14.37 -3.50 -6.57
C LYS A 480 14.21 -3.53 -5.06
N GLU A 481 13.65 -4.61 -4.51
CA GLU A 481 13.51 -4.77 -3.06
C GLU A 481 14.87 -4.83 -2.35
N TYR A 482 15.83 -5.57 -2.92
CA TYR A 482 17.19 -5.65 -2.39
C TYR A 482 17.87 -4.27 -2.41
N SER A 483 17.80 -3.53 -3.53
CA SER A 483 18.40 -2.19 -3.60
C SER A 483 17.76 -1.23 -2.61
N ALA A 484 16.43 -1.26 -2.44
CA ALA A 484 15.71 -0.41 -1.50
C ALA A 484 16.19 -0.60 -0.05
N THR A 485 16.66 -1.80 0.33
CA THR A 485 17.22 -2.05 1.66
C THR A 485 18.74 -1.87 1.76
N HIS A 486 19.43 -1.62 0.63
CA HIS A 486 20.89 -1.51 0.53
C HIS A 486 21.33 -0.19 -0.15
N GLY A 487 20.78 0.92 0.33
CA GLY A 487 21.18 2.29 -0.07
C GLY A 487 20.34 2.90 -1.19
N ASN A 488 19.56 2.11 -1.93
CA ASN A 488 18.68 2.56 -3.02
C ASN A 488 19.42 3.38 -4.09
N GLU A 489 20.67 3.03 -4.38
CA GLU A 489 21.58 3.78 -5.27
C GLU A 489 21.52 3.31 -6.73
N ILE A 490 20.84 2.21 -7.03
CA ILE A 490 20.78 1.61 -8.38
C ILE A 490 19.34 1.59 -8.89
N THR A 491 19.17 1.94 -10.16
CA THR A 491 17.92 1.79 -10.91
C THR A 491 17.98 0.56 -11.82
N PHE A 492 16.82 -0.05 -12.07
CA PHE A 492 16.71 -1.28 -12.85
C PHE A 492 15.80 -1.09 -14.06
N ASP A 493 16.36 -1.32 -15.25
CA ASP A 493 15.67 -1.34 -16.53
C ASP A 493 15.55 -2.78 -17.05
N TYR A 494 14.58 -3.04 -17.93
CA TYR A 494 14.46 -4.32 -18.61
C TYR A 494 14.19 -4.14 -20.11
N ARG A 495 14.74 -5.05 -20.92
CA ARG A 495 14.51 -5.09 -22.37
C ARG A 495 14.42 -6.52 -22.86
N ARG A 496 13.45 -6.79 -23.74
CA ARG A 496 13.36 -8.08 -24.44
C ARG A 496 14.13 -8.01 -25.77
N ASN A 497 14.87 -9.08 -26.08
CA ASN A 497 15.61 -9.26 -27.32
C ASN A 497 16.48 -8.05 -27.71
N PRO A 498 17.44 -7.63 -26.86
CA PRO A 498 18.42 -6.61 -27.26
C PRO A 498 19.24 -7.13 -28.45
N ASP A 499 19.63 -6.25 -29.36
CA ASP A 499 20.65 -6.56 -30.37
C ASP A 499 22.06 -6.43 -29.78
N TYR A 500 23.06 -6.92 -30.52
CA TYR A 500 24.46 -6.92 -30.08
C TYR A 500 24.98 -5.52 -29.76
N PHE A 501 24.68 -4.52 -30.59
CA PHE A 501 25.23 -3.18 -30.43
C PHE A 501 24.56 -2.41 -29.28
N LEU A 502 23.28 -2.68 -29.03
CA LEU A 502 22.59 -2.18 -27.84
C LEU A 502 23.18 -2.78 -26.56
N LEU A 503 23.37 -4.10 -26.52
CA LEU A 503 24.00 -4.79 -25.40
C LEU A 503 25.41 -4.26 -25.14
N ARG A 504 26.16 -4.01 -26.21
CA ARG A 504 27.51 -3.45 -26.15
C ARG A 504 27.56 -2.02 -25.66
N GLY A 505 26.69 -1.15 -26.13
CA GLY A 505 26.56 0.22 -25.62
C GLY A 505 26.29 0.25 -24.12
N TRP A 506 25.39 -0.60 -23.63
CA TRP A 506 25.10 -0.68 -22.19
C TRP A 506 26.32 -1.03 -21.35
N ILE A 507 27.13 -1.99 -21.77
CA ILE A 507 28.22 -2.50 -20.94
C ILE A 507 29.50 -1.68 -21.11
N GLU A 508 29.86 -1.34 -22.35
CA GLU A 508 31.11 -0.65 -22.68
C GLU A 508 31.00 0.87 -22.47
N GLU A 509 29.92 1.50 -22.90
CA GLU A 509 29.78 2.97 -22.88
C GLU A 509 29.03 3.47 -21.65
N GLU A 510 27.93 2.81 -21.28
CA GLU A 510 27.12 3.20 -20.11
C GLU A 510 27.58 2.51 -18.82
N GLU A 511 28.60 1.65 -18.89
CA GLU A 511 29.14 0.88 -17.78
C GLU A 511 28.05 0.17 -16.95
N ARG A 512 27.00 -0.36 -17.58
CA ARG A 512 25.93 -1.09 -16.87
C ARG A 512 26.34 -2.52 -16.54
N ALA A 513 25.90 -3.01 -15.38
CA ALA A 513 25.85 -4.45 -15.13
C ALA A 513 24.63 -5.03 -15.86
N VAL A 514 24.85 -6.04 -16.71
CA VAL A 514 23.77 -6.65 -17.50
C VAL A 514 23.61 -8.13 -17.15
N ILE A 515 22.38 -8.50 -16.83
CA ILE A 515 21.93 -9.88 -16.61
C ILE A 515 21.01 -10.25 -17.77
N ILE A 516 21.24 -11.40 -18.40
CA ILE A 516 20.42 -11.93 -19.49
C ILE A 516 19.75 -13.24 -19.08
N GLY A 517 18.46 -13.36 -19.39
CA GLY A 517 17.72 -14.61 -19.28
C GLY A 517 17.66 -15.30 -20.64
N LEU A 518 18.27 -16.47 -20.76
CA LEU A 518 18.16 -17.31 -21.95
C LEU A 518 16.99 -18.27 -21.78
N GLY A 519 15.97 -18.12 -22.63
CA GLY A 519 14.86 -19.06 -22.70
C GLY A 519 15.31 -20.44 -23.15
N GLY A 520 14.71 -21.49 -22.58
CA GLY A 520 15.09 -22.87 -22.86
C GLY A 520 14.43 -23.86 -21.90
N THR A 521 14.80 -25.13 -22.00
CA THR A 521 14.43 -26.15 -21.01
C THR A 521 15.69 -26.95 -20.65
N PRO A 522 16.42 -26.57 -19.58
CA PRO A 522 16.12 -25.46 -18.66
C PRO A 522 16.46 -24.08 -19.25
N GLY A 523 15.80 -23.03 -18.75
CA GLY A 523 16.22 -21.64 -18.96
C GLY A 523 17.34 -21.27 -17.99
N VAL A 524 18.19 -20.29 -18.35
CA VAL A 524 19.38 -19.91 -17.56
C VAL A 524 19.53 -18.41 -17.49
N TRP A 525 19.89 -17.90 -16.30
CA TRP A 525 20.31 -16.51 -16.09
C TRP A 525 21.83 -16.39 -16.13
N LEU A 526 22.35 -15.41 -16.86
CA LEU A 526 23.78 -15.21 -17.07
C LEU A 526 24.12 -13.73 -16.88
N ALA A 527 25.30 -13.43 -16.34
CA ALA A 527 25.83 -12.08 -16.32
C ALA A 527 26.75 -11.86 -17.53
N VAL A 528 26.69 -10.68 -18.16
CA VAL A 528 27.50 -10.38 -19.35
C VAL A 528 28.79 -9.68 -18.93
N ASP A 529 29.94 -10.30 -19.22
CA ASP A 529 31.24 -9.72 -18.93
C ASP A 529 31.69 -8.75 -20.02
N GLY A 530 31.46 -9.07 -21.29
CA GLY A 530 31.89 -8.18 -22.37
C GLY A 530 31.87 -8.83 -23.73
N PHE A 531 32.86 -8.50 -24.56
CA PHE A 531 32.85 -8.82 -25.99
C PHE A 531 34.24 -9.19 -26.48
N SER A 532 34.30 -10.14 -27.41
CA SER A 532 35.51 -10.53 -28.10
C SER A 532 35.36 -10.34 -29.60
N GLU A 533 36.39 -9.78 -30.21
CA GLU A 533 36.43 -9.47 -31.63
C GLU A 533 35.23 -8.61 -32.11
N TRP A 534 35.03 -8.57 -33.43
CA TRP A 534 33.88 -7.93 -34.07
C TRP A 534 33.04 -9.00 -34.77
N GLU A 535 32.45 -8.67 -35.92
CA GLU A 535 31.66 -9.61 -36.72
C GLU A 535 32.51 -10.81 -37.17
N GLN A 536 32.02 -12.00 -36.85
CA GLN A 536 32.60 -13.27 -37.22
C GLN A 536 32.33 -13.57 -38.71
N PRO A 537 33.10 -14.46 -39.36
CA PRO A 537 32.89 -14.82 -40.76
C PRO A 537 31.50 -15.37 -41.09
N ASP A 538 30.76 -15.86 -40.09
CA ASP A 538 29.39 -16.37 -40.23
C ASP A 538 28.31 -15.30 -39.94
N GLY A 539 28.71 -14.04 -39.71
CA GLY A 539 27.82 -12.90 -39.42
C GLY A 539 27.37 -12.81 -37.96
N SER A 540 27.88 -13.67 -37.07
CA SER A 540 27.62 -13.58 -35.63
C SER A 540 28.59 -12.63 -34.92
N TYR A 541 28.25 -12.22 -33.70
CA TYR A 541 29.12 -11.48 -32.81
C TYR A 541 29.36 -12.27 -31.52
N LEU A 542 30.55 -12.21 -30.93
CA LEU A 542 30.85 -12.93 -29.71
C LEU A 542 30.58 -12.08 -28.47
N VAL A 543 29.80 -12.63 -27.55
CA VAL A 543 29.49 -12.05 -26.24
C VAL A 543 30.08 -12.95 -25.17
N ARG A 544 30.88 -12.38 -24.27
CA ARG A 544 31.48 -13.08 -23.14
C ARG A 544 30.52 -13.06 -21.95
N LEU A 545 30.17 -14.23 -21.45
CA LEU A 545 29.20 -14.44 -20.39
C LEU A 545 29.87 -15.14 -19.21
N SER A 546 29.47 -14.76 -17.99
CA SER A 546 29.76 -15.51 -16.77
C SER A 546 28.71 -16.61 -16.61
N ASP A 547 29.15 -17.86 -16.75
CA ASP A 547 28.30 -19.04 -16.62
C ASP A 547 28.23 -19.48 -15.15
N PRO A 548 27.06 -19.34 -14.48
CA PRO A 548 26.91 -19.74 -13.09
C PRO A 548 26.93 -21.27 -12.93
N LEU A 549 26.70 -22.05 -13.98
CA LEU A 549 26.71 -23.52 -13.92
C LEU A 549 28.12 -24.09 -13.84
N THR A 550 29.11 -23.40 -14.43
CA THR A 550 30.50 -23.85 -14.45
C THR A 550 31.43 -22.96 -13.64
N GLY A 551 30.98 -21.76 -13.25
CA GLY A 551 31.82 -20.75 -12.62
C GLY A 551 32.94 -20.25 -13.54
N THR A 552 32.70 -20.20 -14.86
CA THR A 552 33.70 -19.74 -15.84
C THR A 552 33.15 -18.70 -16.81
N LEU A 553 34.04 -17.89 -17.40
CA LEU A 553 33.68 -17.05 -18.54
C LEU A 553 33.67 -17.87 -19.84
N MET A 554 32.65 -17.68 -20.68
CA MET A 554 32.54 -18.30 -22.00
C MET A 554 32.13 -17.29 -23.08
N ASP A 555 32.66 -17.45 -24.29
CA ASP A 555 32.25 -16.65 -25.44
C ASP A 555 31.12 -17.38 -26.18
N VAL A 556 30.00 -16.68 -26.40
CA VAL A 556 28.80 -17.20 -27.06
C VAL A 556 28.48 -16.34 -28.29
N ALA A 557 28.15 -17.02 -29.39
CA ALA A 557 27.76 -16.35 -30.63
C ALA A 557 26.31 -15.82 -30.55
N MET A 558 26.16 -14.51 -30.74
CA MET A 558 24.90 -13.79 -30.88
C MET A 558 24.68 -13.45 -32.35
N ARG A 559 23.47 -13.67 -32.87
CA ARG A 559 23.09 -13.41 -34.26
C ARG A 559 21.99 -12.37 -34.36
#